data_AF-A0A7H1PYA2-F1
#
_entry.id   AF-A0A7H1PYA2-F1
#
_cell.length_a   1.000
_cell.length_b   1.000
_cell.length_c   1.000
_cell.angle_alpha   90.00
_cell.angle_beta   90.00
_cell.angle_gamma   90.00
#
_symmetry.space_group_name_H-M   'P 1'
#
loop_
_entity.id
_entity.type
_entity.pdbx_description
1 polymer ?
#
loop_
_entity_poly.entity_id
_entity_poly.type
_entity_poly.pdbx_seq_one_letter_code
_entity_poly.pdbx_strand_id
1 'polypeptide(L)'
;MLEPDLRPLAHEVPAGHRWIELSDGRVTVYGVCPPDPFQRCRIEHRLACPNRSLPDLWPWLTDRRSENARRGEDVRRTERRHAPEPEPPPEEWPDAG
;
A
#
# COMPACT_ATOMS: atom_id res chain seq x y z
N MET A 1 -12.78 -13.48 -22.71
CA MET A 1 -12.67 -12.79 -21.42
C MET A 1 -13.72 -11.69 -21.44
N LEU A 2 -14.72 -11.75 -20.55
CA LEU A 2 -15.81 -10.77 -20.50
C LEU A 2 -15.36 -9.55 -19.70
N GLU A 3 -15.67 -8.36 -20.20
CA GLU A 3 -15.46 -7.13 -19.46
C GLU A 3 -16.43 -7.09 -18.27
N PRO A 4 -16.00 -6.61 -17.09
CA PRO A 4 -16.89 -6.49 -15.95
C PRO A 4 -18.06 -5.58 -16.29
N ASP A 5 -19.29 -6.04 -16.04
CA ASP A 5 -20.50 -5.20 -16.12
C ASP A 5 -20.64 -4.31 -14.86
N LEU A 6 -19.53 -3.68 -14.49
CA LEU A 6 -19.42 -2.74 -13.39
C LEU A 6 -18.84 -1.45 -13.95
N ARG A 7 -19.44 -0.33 -13.56
CA ARG A 7 -18.99 1.01 -13.90
C ARG A 7 -18.74 1.81 -12.63
N PRO A 8 -17.63 1.63 -11.90
CA PRO A 8 -17.38 2.39 -10.67
C PRO A 8 -17.13 3.88 -10.95
N LEU A 9 -17.10 4.70 -9.89
CA LEU A 9 -16.67 6.09 -9.99
C LEU A 9 -15.16 6.16 -10.26
N ALA A 10 -14.75 7.02 -11.19
CA ALA A 10 -13.38 7.08 -11.68
C ALA A 10 -12.36 7.53 -10.61
N HIS A 11 -12.81 8.23 -9.58
CA HIS A 11 -11.96 8.65 -8.47
C HIS A 11 -11.68 7.53 -7.45
N GLU A 12 -12.48 6.46 -7.45
CA GLU A 12 -12.28 5.30 -6.57
C GLU A 12 -11.33 4.26 -7.19
N VAL A 13 -11.11 4.35 -8.50
CA VAL A 13 -10.26 3.41 -9.25
C VAL A 13 -8.86 3.99 -9.40
N PRO A 14 -7.80 3.19 -9.17
CA PRO A 14 -6.43 3.62 -9.39
C PRO A 14 -6.20 4.16 -10.81
N ALA A 15 -5.41 5.23 -10.95
CA ALA A 15 -5.28 5.99 -12.20
C ALA A 15 -4.85 5.15 -13.41
N GLY A 16 -3.98 4.16 -13.23
CA GLY A 16 -3.53 3.25 -14.30
C GLY A 16 -4.56 2.21 -14.73
N HIS A 17 -5.69 2.12 -14.04
CA HIS A 17 -6.70 1.07 -14.22
C HIS A 17 -8.11 1.59 -14.53
N ARG A 18 -8.28 2.91 -14.62
CA ARG A 18 -9.56 3.55 -14.93
C ARG A 18 -9.63 3.96 -16.38
N TRP A 19 -10.66 3.50 -17.06
CA TRP A 19 -10.94 3.79 -18.47
C TRP A 19 -12.21 4.63 -18.53
N ILE A 20 -12.06 5.95 -18.54
CA ILE A 20 -13.17 6.90 -18.32
C ILE A 20 -14.01 6.97 -19.58
N GLU A 21 -15.30 6.67 -19.44
CA GLU A 21 -16.25 6.74 -20.56
C GLU A 21 -16.68 8.20 -20.77
N LEU A 22 -16.50 8.68 -22.00
CA LEU A 22 -16.97 9.97 -22.46
C LEU A 22 -18.41 9.85 -22.97
N SER A 23 -19.11 10.97 -23.07
CA SER A 23 -20.51 11.03 -23.53
C SER A 23 -20.71 10.52 -24.97
N ASP A 24 -19.65 10.50 -25.78
CA ASP A 24 -19.63 9.97 -27.15
C ASP A 24 -19.28 8.47 -27.22
N GLY A 25 -19.18 7.78 -26.07
CA GLY A 25 -18.82 6.37 -25.98
C GLY A 25 -17.31 6.10 -26.17
N ARG A 26 -16.48 7.13 -26.36
CA ARG A 26 -15.02 6.97 -26.35
C ARG A 26 -14.50 6.81 -24.94
N VAL A 27 -13.27 6.34 -24.83
CA VAL A 27 -12.61 6.10 -23.56
C VAL A 27 -11.34 6.93 -23.48
N THR A 28 -11.10 7.56 -22.33
CA THR A 28 -9.85 8.29 -22.04
C THR A 28 -9.20 7.81 -20.75
N VAL A 29 -7.89 8.02 -20.62
CA VAL A 29 -7.10 7.68 -19.43
C VAL A 29 -6.42 8.95 -18.93
N TYR A 30 -6.90 9.50 -17.80
CA TYR A 30 -6.20 10.57 -17.11
C TYR A 30 -5.15 9.97 -16.17
N GLY A 31 -3.90 9.88 -16.64
CA GLY A 31 -2.79 9.33 -15.86
C GLY A 31 -2.36 10.19 -14.67
N VAL A 32 -2.62 11.51 -14.71
CA VAL A 32 -2.11 12.46 -13.71
C VAL A 32 -3.16 13.48 -13.24
N CYS A 33 -4.15 13.80 -14.08
CA CYS A 33 -5.25 14.69 -13.70
C CYS A 33 -6.33 13.93 -12.90
N PRO A 34 -6.85 14.47 -11.79
CA PRO A 34 -8.01 13.90 -11.14
C PRO A 34 -9.22 13.92 -12.11
N PRO A 35 -10.00 12.83 -12.17
CA PRO A 35 -11.20 12.79 -12.97
C PRO A 35 -12.29 13.63 -12.29
N ASP A 36 -13.34 13.95 -13.05
CA ASP A 36 -14.54 14.52 -12.44
C ASP A 36 -15.10 13.54 -11.39
N PRO A 37 -15.59 14.03 -10.23
CA PRO A 37 -16.08 13.16 -9.15
C PRO A 37 -17.20 12.21 -9.56
N PHE A 38 -17.99 12.57 -10.57
CA PHE A 38 -19.15 11.79 -11.04
C PHE A 38 -18.86 10.97 -12.30
N GLN A 39 -17.67 11.11 -12.90
CA GLN A 39 -17.29 10.30 -14.05
C GLN A 39 -17.23 8.83 -13.68
N ARG A 40 -17.81 8.00 -14.54
CA ARG A 40 -17.74 6.54 -14.43
C ARG A 40 -16.67 5.99 -15.37
N CYS A 41 -16.12 4.84 -15.01
CA CYS A 41 -15.09 4.20 -15.84
C CYS A 41 -15.34 2.71 -15.99
N ARG A 42 -14.69 2.13 -17.00
CA ARG A 42 -14.50 0.69 -17.13
C ARG A 42 -13.24 0.30 -16.36
N ILE A 43 -13.19 -0.95 -15.92
CA ILE A 43 -12.04 -1.55 -15.25
C ILE A 43 -11.68 -2.88 -15.90
N GLU A 44 -10.42 -3.26 -15.79
CA GLU A 44 -9.93 -4.52 -16.33
C GLU A 44 -10.53 -5.71 -15.56
N HIS A 45 -10.86 -6.80 -16.27
CA HIS A 45 -11.38 -8.03 -15.64
C HIS A 45 -10.50 -8.56 -14.51
N ARG A 46 -9.17 -8.39 -14.61
CA ARG A 46 -8.22 -8.85 -13.58
C ARG A 46 -8.46 -8.22 -12.20
N LEU A 47 -9.08 -7.04 -12.13
CA LEU A 47 -9.38 -6.37 -10.87
C LEU A 47 -10.69 -6.85 -10.23
N ALA A 48 -11.63 -7.32 -11.04
CA ALA A 48 -12.94 -7.76 -10.57
C ALA A 48 -13.07 -9.29 -10.42
N CYS A 49 -12.15 -10.06 -10.99
CA CYS A 49 -12.22 -11.52 -10.99
C CYS A 49 -11.88 -12.09 -9.59
N PRO A 50 -12.81 -12.78 -8.91
CA PRO A 50 -12.56 -13.30 -7.56
C PRO A 50 -11.51 -14.41 -7.54
N ASN A 51 -11.31 -15.09 -8.67
CA ASN A 51 -10.33 -16.18 -8.83
C ASN A 51 -8.93 -15.67 -9.20
N ARG A 52 -8.69 -14.35 -9.20
CA ARG A 52 -7.37 -13.77 -9.44
C ARG A 52 -6.93 -12.92 -8.26
N SER A 53 -5.66 -13.05 -7.91
CA SER A 53 -5.01 -12.12 -7.00
C SER A 53 -5.01 -10.72 -7.59
N LEU A 54 -5.31 -9.73 -6.75
CA LEU A 54 -5.15 -8.34 -7.14
C LEU A 54 -3.66 -8.05 -7.43
N PRO A 55 -3.36 -7.34 -8.53
CA PRO A 55 -2.00 -6.88 -8.77
C PRO A 55 -1.60 -5.85 -7.70
N ASP A 56 -0.31 -5.57 -7.57
CA ASP A 56 0.14 -4.42 -6.78
C ASP A 56 -0.33 -3.12 -7.46
N LEU A 57 -1.35 -2.49 -6.87
CA LEU A 57 -1.96 -1.27 -7.38
C LEU A 57 -1.12 -0.02 -7.09
N TRP A 58 -0.12 -0.13 -6.20
CA TRP A 58 0.78 0.98 -5.84
C TRP A 58 2.23 0.51 -5.68
N PRO A 59 2.92 0.14 -6.78
CA PRO A 59 4.31 -0.36 -6.71
C PRO A 59 5.26 0.59 -5.96
N TRP A 60 5.11 1.90 -6.18
CA TRP A 60 5.92 2.92 -5.49
C TRP A 60 5.75 2.89 -3.96
N LEU A 61 4.56 2.55 -3.46
CA LEU A 61 4.28 2.49 -2.03
C LEU A 61 4.87 1.21 -1.44
N THR A 62 4.76 0.09 -2.15
CA THR A 62 5.41 -1.17 -1.79
C THR A 62 6.92 -0.99 -1.67
N ASP A 63 7.54 -0.32 -2.64
CA ASP A 63 8.97 0.00 -2.61
C ASP A 63 9.32 0.90 -1.42
N ARG A 64 8.54 1.95 -1.19
CA ARG A 64 8.75 2.87 -0.06
C ARG A 64 8.63 2.18 1.29
N ARG A 65 7.65 1.29 1.46
CA ARG A 65 7.49 0.51 2.70
C ARG A 65 8.66 -0.43 2.91
N SER A 66 9.16 -1.06 1.85
CA SER A 66 10.34 -1.92 1.91
C SER A 66 11.59 -1.15 2.32
N GLU A 67 11.80 0.05 1.76
CA GLU A 67 12.90 0.93 2.17
C GLU A 67 12.77 1.35 3.65
N ASN A 68 11.58 1.77 4.06
CA ASN A 68 11.34 2.19 5.44
C ASN A 68 11.56 1.05 6.44
N ALA A 69 11.23 -0.20 6.08
CA ALA A 69 11.50 -1.37 6.90
C ALA A 69 13.01 -1.56 7.14
N ARG A 70 13.82 -1.48 6.07
CA ARG A 70 15.29 -1.57 6.17
C ARG A 70 15.86 -0.47 7.08
N ARG A 71 15.43 0.78 6.86
CA ARG A 71 15.87 1.90 7.71
C ARG A 71 15.46 1.72 9.17
N GLY A 72 14.26 1.19 9.43
CA GLY A 72 13.79 0.89 10.78
C GLY A 72 14.62 -0.21 11.47
N GLU A 73 15.07 -1.22 10.73
CA GLU A 73 15.98 -2.24 11.26
C GLU A 73 17.35 -1.66 11.61
N ASP A 74 17.88 -0.76 10.79
CA ASP A 74 19.15 -0.06 11.04
C ASP A 74 19.09 0.84 12.28
N VAL A 75 17.97 1.57 12.45
CA VAL A 75 17.73 2.38 13.66
C VAL A 75 17.71 1.48 14.90
N ARG A 76 16.90 0.42 14.90
CA ARG A 76 16.83 -0.51 16.04
C ARG A 76 18.17 -1.17 16.35
N ARG A 77 18.97 -1.48 15.32
CA ARG A 77 20.33 -2.03 15.51
C ARG A 77 21.24 -1.02 16.17
N THR A 78 21.17 0.25 15.75
CA THR A 78 21.93 1.35 16.34
C THR A 78 21.53 1.57 17.79
N GLU A 79 20.23 1.63 18.08
CA GLU A 79 19.69 1.76 19.44
C GLU A 79 20.18 0.62 20.34
N ARG A 80 20.15 -0.63 19.87
CA ARG A 80 20.70 -1.76 20.65
C ARG A 80 22.20 -1.64 20.91
N ARG A 81 22.98 -1.09 19.98
CA ARG A 81 24.44 -0.86 20.17
C ARG A 81 24.73 0.25 21.17
N HIS A 82 23.85 1.25 21.24
CA HIS A 82 23.98 2.39 22.16
C HIS A 82 23.14 2.25 23.43
N ALA A 83 22.48 1.10 23.63
CA ALA A 83 21.73 0.84 24.84
C ALA A 83 22.71 0.82 26.03
N PRO A 84 22.41 1.53 27.13
CA PRO A 84 23.21 1.45 28.34
C PRO A 84 23.25 0.00 28.84
N GLU A 85 24.39 -0.41 29.39
CA GLU A 85 24.54 -1.74 29.97
C GLU A 85 23.49 -1.91 31.09
N PRO A 86 22.76 -3.03 31.14
CA PRO A 86 21.76 -3.24 32.20
C PRO A 86 22.42 -3.15 33.57
N GLU A 87 21.75 -2.48 34.50
CA GLU A 87 22.24 -2.40 35.88
C GLU A 87 22.47 -3.82 36.42
N PRO A 88 23.60 -4.05 37.12
CA PRO A 88 23.86 -5.36 37.70
C PRO A 88 22.69 -5.75 38.60
N PRO A 89 22.32 -7.04 38.65
CA PRO A 89 21.25 -7.49 39.52
C PRO A 89 21.55 -7.04 40.96
N PRO A 90 20.52 -6.60 41.72
CA PRO A 90 20.73 -6.17 43.09
C PRO A 90 21.41 -7.29 43.87
N GLU A 91 22.50 -6.94 44.55
CA GLU A 91 23.31 -7.86 45.33
C GLU A 91 22.39 -8.64 46.29
N GLU A 92 22.38 -9.98 46.19
CA GLU A 92 21.59 -10.84 47.06
C GLU A 92 22.00 -10.54 48.51
N TRP A 93 21.07 -9.96 49.27
CA TRP A 93 21.29 -9.66 50.67
C TRP A 93 21.48 -10.99 51.41
N PRO A 94 22.49 -11.11 52.30
CA PRO A 94 22.75 -12.36 53.00
C PRO A 94 21.51 -12.78 53.80
N ASP A 95 21.18 -14.07 53.71
CA ASP A 95 20.05 -14.69 54.40
C ASP A 95 20.17 -14.42 55.91
N ALA A 96 19.19 -13.72 56.46
CA ALA A 96 19.10 -13.45 57.89
C ALA A 96 18.54 -14.72 58.55
N GLY A 97 19.46 -15.64 58.87
CA GLY A 97 19.18 -16.94 59.51
C GLY A 97 18.43 -16.86 60.84
#